data_AF-A0A257JAR6-F1
#
_entry.id   AF-A0A257JAR6-F1
#
_cell.length_a   1.000
_cell.length_b   1.000
_cell.length_c   1.000
_cell.angle_alpha   90.00
_cell.angle_beta   90.00
_cell.angle_gamma   90.00
#
_symmetry.space_group_name_H-M   'P 1'
#
loop_
_entity.id
_entity.type
_entity.pdbx_description
1 polymer ?
#
loop_
_entity_poly.entity_id
_entity_poly.type
_entity_poly.pdbx_seq_one_letter_code
_entity_poly.pdbx_strand_id
1 'polypeptide(L)'
;MPVIAVQHPLVRHKIGLLREADISTKKFRELTHEVARLLAYEATADFPLEKTTLQCWSGPVEVDQIAGRKVTIVPILRAGLGMLDGVLDLVPNAKISVVGLARDHE
;
A
#
# COMPACT_ATOMS: atom_id res chain seq x y z
N MET A 1 -8.28 18.74 -7.29
CA MET A 1 -7.63 17.43 -7.05
C MET A 1 -8.10 16.94 -5.69
N PRO A 2 -8.73 15.76 -5.57
CA PRO A 2 -9.14 15.24 -4.27
C PRO A 2 -7.89 14.91 -3.43
N VAL A 3 -7.89 15.31 -2.16
CA VAL A 3 -6.85 14.96 -1.19
C VAL A 3 -7.52 14.10 -0.13
N ILE A 4 -7.09 12.85 0.00
CA ILE A 4 -7.59 11.92 1.00
C ILE A 4 -6.59 11.90 2.16
N ALA A 5 -6.96 12.51 3.28
CA ALA A 5 -6.17 12.47 4.49
C ALA A 5 -6.58 11.25 5.33
N VAL A 6 -5.69 10.26 5.46
CA VAL A 6 -5.93 9.07 6.29
C VAL A 6 -5.79 9.45 7.78
N GLN A 7 -6.92 9.56 8.48
CA GLN A 7 -6.98 10.03 9.88
C GLN A 7 -6.93 8.92 10.93
N HIS A 8 -6.67 7.67 10.52
CA HIS A 8 -6.67 6.51 11.40
C HIS A 8 -5.67 6.68 12.57
N PRO A 9 -6.06 6.41 13.84
CA PRO A 9 -5.20 6.61 15.01
C PRO A 9 -3.85 5.90 14.92
N LEU A 10 -3.81 4.67 14.39
CA LEU A 10 -2.55 3.92 14.19
C LEU A 10 -1.61 4.61 13.20
N VAL A 11 -2.12 5.20 12.12
CA VAL A 11 -1.30 5.94 11.15
C VAL A 11 -0.72 7.18 11.83
N ARG A 12 -1.54 7.94 12.55
CA ARG A 12 -1.10 9.13 13.29
C ARG A 12 -0.02 8.80 14.32
N HIS A 13 -0.20 7.71 15.07
CA HIS A 13 0.78 7.24 16.05
C HIS A 13 2.12 6.86 15.41
N LYS A 14 2.08 6.04 14.35
CA LYS A 14 3.30 5.58 13.64
C LYS A 14 4.04 6.73 12.95
N ILE A 15 3.31 7.67 12.35
CA ILE A 15 3.89 8.90 11.80
C ILE A 15 4.55 9.75 12.88
N GLY A 16 3.97 9.81 14.09
CA GLY A 16 4.59 10.46 15.23
C GLY A 16 5.95 9.83 15.59
N LEU A 17 6.01 8.49 15.65
CA LEU A 17 7.25 7.76 15.92
C LEU A 17 8.30 7.93 14.82
N LEU A 18 7.89 7.98 13.54
CA LEU A 18 8.79 8.22 12.41
C LEU A 18 9.50 9.58 12.44
N ARG A 19 9.02 10.53 13.25
CA ARG A 19 9.59 11.88 13.42
C ARG A 19 10.62 11.98 14.55
N GLU A 20 10.84 10.89 15.29
CA GLU A 20 11.87 10.82 16.33
C GLU A 20 13.26 11.06 15.72
N ALA A 21 14.01 12.04 16.26
CA ALA A 21 15.29 12.48 15.69
C ALA A 21 16.34 11.37 15.67
N ASP A 22 16.42 10.57 16.74
CA ASP A 22 17.41 9.50 16.92
C ASP A 22 16.85 8.11 16.59
N ILE A 23 15.90 8.04 15.65
CA ILE A 23 15.28 6.77 15.24
C ILE A 23 16.30 5.84 14.57
N SER A 24 16.34 4.58 15.01
CA SER A 24 17.18 3.58 14.35
C SER A 24 16.67 3.24 12.95
N THR A 25 17.59 2.92 12.05
CA THR A 25 17.27 2.54 10.65
C THR A 25 16.33 1.34 10.56
N LYS A 26 16.45 0.39 11.49
CA LYS A 26 15.55 -0.75 11.62
C LYS A 26 14.12 -0.31 11.95
N LYS A 27 13.96 0.48 13.02
CA LYS A 27 12.65 0.96 13.49
C LYS A 27 11.98 1.84 12.43
N PHE A 28 12.75 2.69 11.74
CA PHE A 28 12.24 3.51 10.64
C PHE A 28 11.68 2.64 9.50
N ARG A 29 12.41 1.59 9.10
CA ARG A 29 11.98 0.68 8.03
C ARG A 29 10.72 -0.08 8.42
N GLU A 30 10.67 -0.62 9.63
CA GLU A 30 9.49 -1.33 10.16
C GLU A 30 8.25 -0.44 10.20
N LEU A 31 8.37 0.78 10.73
CA LEU A 31 7.25 1.72 10.78
C LEU A 31 6.81 2.18 9.39
N THR A 32 7.75 2.40 8.46
CA THR A 32 7.43 2.77 7.07
C THR A 32 6.63 1.66 6.38
N HIS A 33 7.05 0.41 6.59
CA HIS A 33 6.38 -0.78 6.06
C HIS A 33 4.95 -0.91 6.60
N GLU A 34 4.76 -0.74 7.90
CA GLU A 34 3.44 -0.77 8.55
C GLU A 34 2.53 0.36 8.07
N VAL A 35 3.07 1.58 7.94
CA VAL A 35 2.30 2.72 7.41
C VAL A 35 1.92 2.47 5.96
N ALA A 36 2.82 1.93 5.14
CA ALA A 36 2.53 1.62 3.74
C ALA A 36 1.37 0.61 3.59
N ARG A 37 1.31 -0.43 4.45
CA ARG A 37 0.18 -1.37 4.49
C ARG A 37 -1.15 -0.65 4.77
N LEU A 38 -1.17 0.21 5.80
CA LEU A 38 -2.38 0.94 6.19
C LEU A 38 -2.84 1.91 5.09
N LEU A 39 -1.89 2.60 4.45
CA LEU A 39 -2.20 3.50 3.33
C LEU A 39 -2.68 2.74 2.10
N ALA A 40 -2.10 1.58 1.81
CA ALA A 40 -2.52 0.74 0.70
C ALA A 40 -3.96 0.25 0.88
N TYR A 41 -4.34 -0.17 2.10
CA TYR A 41 -5.73 -0.56 2.40
C TYR A 41 -6.73 0.55 2.02
N GLU A 42 -6.49 1.78 2.49
CA GLU A 42 -7.33 2.94 2.17
C GLU A 42 -7.27 3.31 0.68
N ALA A 43 -6.10 3.20 0.05
CA ALA A 43 -5.91 3.52 -1.37
C ALA A 43 -6.58 2.52 -2.32
N THR A 44 -6.90 1.32 -1.85
CA THR A 44 -7.62 0.29 -2.63
C THR A 44 -9.13 0.27 -2.40
N ALA A 45 -9.67 1.19 -1.61
CA ALA A 45 -11.08 1.20 -1.21
C ALA A 45 -12.07 1.39 -2.39
N ASP A 46 -11.61 1.97 -3.50
CA ASP A 46 -12.39 2.26 -4.70
C ASP A 46 -12.21 1.23 -5.83
N PHE A 47 -11.58 0.08 -5.53
CA PHE A 47 -11.35 -0.95 -6.53
C PHE A 47 -12.68 -1.48 -7.10
N PRO A 48 -12.79 -1.58 -8.43
CA PRO A 48 -13.99 -2.11 -9.06
C PRO A 48 -14.15 -3.59 -8.70
N LEU A 49 -15.39 -4.03 -8.48
CA LEU A 49 -15.73 -5.40 -8.16
C LEU A 49 -16.58 -6.02 -9.29
N GLU A 50 -16.38 -7.31 -9.54
CA GLU A 50 -17.20 -8.12 -10.45
C GLU A 50 -17.75 -9.35 -9.75
N LYS A 51 -19.00 -9.70 -10.06
CA LYS A 51 -19.64 -10.91 -9.53
C LYS A 51 -19.12 -12.14 -10.26
N THR A 52 -18.67 -13.13 -9.49
CA THR A 52 -18.26 -14.43 -10.00
C THR A 52 -18.89 -15.54 -9.16
N THR A 53 -19.45 -16.54 -9.85
CA THR A 53 -19.90 -17.78 -9.20
C THR A 53 -18.72 -18.72 -9.00
N LEU A 54 -18.43 -19.08 -7.76
CA LEU A 54 -17.45 -20.12 -7.44
C LEU A 54 -18.09 -21.34 -6.80
N GLN A 55 -17.47 -22.48 -7.01
CA GLN A 55 -17.84 -23.72 -6.33
C GLN A 55 -17.20 -23.73 -4.94
N CYS A 56 -18.03 -23.57 -3.90
CA CYS A 56 -17.60 -23.73 -2.52
C CYS A 56 -17.80 -25.18 -2.07
N TRP A 57 -17.19 -25.52 -0.92
CA TRP A 57 -17.39 -26.81 -0.25
C TRP A 57 -18.88 -27.11 0.04
N SER A 58 -19.71 -26.07 0.17
CA SER A 58 -21.14 -26.18 0.45
C SER A 58 -22.05 -25.94 -0.77
N GLY A 59 -21.48 -25.83 -1.98
CA GLY A 59 -22.19 -25.58 -3.23
C GLY A 59 -21.80 -24.27 -3.93
N PRO A 60 -22.43 -23.93 -5.07
CA PRO A 60 -22.14 -22.71 -5.81
C PRO A 60 -22.57 -21.46 -5.03
N VAL A 61 -21.67 -20.49 -4.91
CA VAL A 61 -21.92 -19.20 -4.25
C VAL A 61 -21.43 -18.07 -5.15
N GLU A 62 -22.22 -17.01 -5.25
CA GLU A 62 -21.81 -15.74 -5.87
C GLU A 62 -20.98 -14.92 -4.89
N VAL A 63 -19.80 -14.48 -5.31
CA VAL A 63 -18.97 -13.53 -4.55
C VAL A 63 -18.50 -12.39 -5.43
N ASP A 64 -18.08 -11.31 -4.79
CA ASP A 64 -17.41 -10.20 -5.44
C ASP A 64 -15.90 -10.46 -5.49
N GLN A 65 -15.32 -10.34 -6.68
CA GLN A 65 -13.86 -10.35 -6.89
C GLN A 65 -13.41 -8.99 -7.42
N ILE A 66 -12.15 -8.62 -7.16
CA ILE A 66 -11.56 -7.40 -7.71
C ILE A 66 -11.52 -7.53 -9.24
N ALA A 67 -12.24 -6.64 -9.92
CA ALA A 67 -12.37 -6.62 -11.36
C ALA A 67 -11.11 -6.04 -12.02
N GLY A 68 -10.81 -6.52 -13.23
CA GLY A 68 -9.82 -5.91 -14.11
C GLY A 68 -8.42 -6.53 -14.06
N ARG A 69 -7.42 -5.75 -14.47
CA ARG A 69 -6.03 -6.21 -14.66
C ARG A 69 -5.18 -5.95 -13.42
N LYS A 70 -4.08 -6.71 -13.30
CA LYS A 70 -3.08 -6.56 -12.23
C LYS A 70 -2.68 -5.10 -12.01
N VAL A 71 -2.79 -4.64 -10.76
CA VAL A 71 -2.35 -3.31 -10.31
C VAL A 71 -0.86 -3.14 -10.57
N THR A 72 -0.43 -1.93 -10.91
CA THR A 72 0.99 -1.58 -11.04
C THR A 72 1.40 -0.66 -9.90
N ILE A 73 2.44 -1.04 -9.16
CA ILE A 73 3.04 -0.24 -8.10
C ILE A 73 4.30 0.42 -8.66
N VAL A 74 4.39 1.75 -8.53
CA VAL A 74 5.49 2.54 -9.07
C VAL A 74 6.25 3.28 -7.97
N PRO A 75 7.27 2.67 -7.32
CA PRO A 75 8.09 3.38 -6.37
C PRO A 75 9.02 4.39 -7.06
N ILE A 76 9.12 5.59 -6.47
CA ILE A 76 10.14 6.59 -6.82
C ILE A 76 11.40 6.32 -6.01
N LEU A 77 12.50 6.07 -6.70
CA LEU A 77 13.77 5.76 -6.03
C LEU A 77 14.38 6.99 -5.37
N ARG A 78 15.09 6.83 -4.25
CA ARG A 78 15.33 5.57 -3.49
C ARG A 78 14.32 5.32 -2.38
N ALA A 79 13.72 6.38 -1.84
CA ALA A 79 12.88 6.31 -0.64
C ALA A 79 11.62 5.45 -0.83
N GLY A 80 11.07 5.38 -2.06
CA GLY A 80 9.88 4.58 -2.36
C GLY A 80 10.05 3.07 -2.14
N LEU A 81 11.28 2.55 -2.12
CA LEU A 81 11.54 1.15 -1.83
C LEU A 81 11.12 0.76 -0.40
N GLY A 82 11.21 1.67 0.57
CA GLY A 82 10.84 1.38 1.95
C GLY A 82 9.34 1.11 2.14
N MET A 83 8.51 1.56 1.21
CA MET A 83 7.05 1.36 1.23
C MET A 83 6.62 0.18 0.36
N LEU A 84 7.42 -0.21 -0.63
CA LEU A 84 7.06 -1.22 -1.64
C LEU A 84 6.64 -2.53 -1.00
N ASP A 85 7.45 -3.05 -0.07
CA ASP A 85 7.17 -4.31 0.61
C ASP A 85 5.84 -4.28 1.36
N GLY A 86 5.43 -3.12 1.88
CA GLY A 86 4.20 -2.98 2.65
C GLY A 86 2.96 -3.01 1.77
N VAL A 87 3.07 -2.49 0.56
CA VAL A 87 1.98 -2.57 -0.43
C VAL A 87 1.88 -3.97 -1.02
N LEU A 88 3.03 -4.61 -1.30
CA LEU A 88 3.07 -5.96 -1.86
C LEU A 88 2.49 -7.03 -0.93
N ASP A 89 2.55 -6.82 0.39
CA ASP A 89 1.89 -7.71 1.35
C ASP A 89 0.36 -7.78 1.18
N LEU A 90 -0.26 -6.70 0.71
CA LEU A 90 -1.71 -6.66 0.44
C LEU A 90 -2.05 -7.08 -0.98
N VAL A 91 -1.21 -6.72 -1.96
CA VAL A 91 -1.44 -7.02 -3.38
C VAL A 91 -0.20 -7.74 -3.97
N PRO A 92 0.03 -9.02 -3.64
CA PRO A 92 1.26 -9.73 -4.03
C PRO A 92 1.38 -9.95 -5.53
N ASN A 93 0.24 -9.94 -6.25
CA ASN A 93 0.19 -10.12 -7.70
C ASN A 93 0.41 -8.82 -8.49
N ALA A 94 0.68 -7.70 -7.81
CA ALA A 94 0.92 -6.42 -8.46
C ALA A 94 2.21 -6.44 -9.31
N LYS A 95 2.19 -5.73 -10.43
CA LYS A 95 3.38 -5.48 -11.24
C LYS A 95 4.19 -4.36 -10.60
N ILE A 96 5.51 -4.48 -10.64
CA ILE A 96 6.41 -3.47 -10.11
C ILE A 96 7.06 -2.76 -11.31
N SER A 97 7.03 -1.42 -11.33
CA SER A 97 7.71 -0.60 -12.32
C SER A 97 8.42 0.54 -11.60
N VAL A 98 9.67 0.86 -11.95
CA VAL A 98 10.49 1.72 -11.09
C VAL A 98 10.82 3.02 -11.82
N VAL A 99 10.77 4.14 -11.08
CA VAL A 99 11.14 5.46 -11.61
C VAL A 99 12.25 6.05 -10.75
N GLY A 100 13.37 6.39 -11.37
CA GLY A 100 14.50 7.05 -10.72
C GLY A 100 14.42 8.56 -10.92
N LEU A 101 14.21 9.31 -9.83
CA LEU A 101 14.21 10.77 -9.85
C LEU A 101 14.98 11.28 -8.63
N ALA A 102 15.82 12.27 -8.83
CA ALA A 102 16.46 13.02 -7.76
C ALA A 102 16.00 14.46 -7.85
N ARG A 103 15.75 15.08 -6.70
CA ARG A 103 15.47 16.51 -6.63
C ARG A 103 16.81 17.24 -6.68
N ASP A 104 16.89 18.29 -7.50
CA ASP A 104 18.02 19.21 -7.43
C ASP A 104 17.98 19.99 -6.11
N HIS A 105 19.11 20.04 -5.43
CA HIS A 105 19.25 20.61 -4.09
C HIS A 105 19.98 21.96 -4.10
N GLU A 106 20.30 22.51 -5.28
CA GLU A 106 20.67 23.92 -5.46
C GLU A 106 19.50 24.89 -5.26
#